data_AF-A0A2E9KAK0-F1
#
_entry.id   AF-A0A2E9KAK0-F1
#
_cell.length_a   1.000
_cell.length_b   1.000
_cell.length_c   1.000
_cell.angle_alpha   90.00
_cell.angle_beta   90.00
_cell.angle_gamma   90.00
#
_symmetry.space_group_name_H-M   'P 1'
#
loop_
_entity.id
_entity.type
_entity.pdbx_description
1 polymer ?
#
loop_
_entity_poly.entity_id
_entity_poly.type
_entity_poly.pdbx_seq_one_letter_code
_entity_poly.pdbx_strand_id
1 'polypeptide(L)'
;MKIKLLLPLAAMLGGCAAIEGNESAPVIPVEENTVAPQLVESDSLCLVEKDTESFEHQCDLLYWVNLWVQADNTRWPVRRDAIAGLSDSTEDKIKKIILSLPVDTPYQSRLRARHWLTEVKDKLTPDMQTLVATIVNAPNDEMLELESAMVILNRVNTDKEKQLQMLEKELESQTKKMEELLKVEATLMDKNRSTQR
;
A
#
# COMPACT_ATOMS: atom_id res chain seq x y z
N MET A 1 -18.39 -59.67 -7.22
CA MET A 1 -19.45 -58.92 -7.94
C MET A 1 -19.27 -57.45 -7.57
N LYS A 2 -18.98 -56.59 -8.54
CA LYS A 2 -18.61 -55.18 -8.33
C LYS A 2 -19.87 -54.31 -8.39
N ILE A 3 -20.24 -53.65 -7.30
CA ILE A 3 -21.23 -52.57 -7.33
C ILE A 3 -20.46 -51.25 -7.36
N LYS A 4 -20.56 -50.61 -8.52
CA LYS A 4 -20.20 -49.22 -8.82
C LYS A 4 -21.21 -48.31 -8.08
N LEU A 5 -20.76 -47.24 -7.40
CA LEU A 5 -20.72 -45.84 -7.91
C LEU A 5 -22.16 -45.28 -8.07
N LEU A 6 -22.65 -44.14 -7.54
CA LEU A 6 -22.05 -42.86 -7.14
C LEU A 6 -23.15 -41.95 -6.50
N LEU A 7 -22.70 -40.87 -5.82
CA LEU A 7 -23.37 -39.65 -5.30
C LEU A 7 -23.97 -39.67 -3.87
N PRO A 8 -23.81 -38.57 -3.08
CA PRO A 8 -23.83 -37.19 -3.58
C PRO A 8 -22.71 -36.23 -3.15
N LEU A 9 -22.49 -35.29 -4.07
CA LEU A 9 -22.16 -33.89 -3.90
C LEU A 9 -22.78 -33.26 -2.63
N ALA A 10 -21.96 -32.68 -1.74
CA ALA A 10 -22.27 -31.47 -0.95
C ALA A 10 -21.24 -31.28 0.17
N ALA A 11 -20.21 -30.46 -0.07
CA ALA A 11 -19.45 -29.78 0.98
C ALA A 11 -18.63 -28.62 0.38
N MET A 12 -19.30 -27.68 -0.26
CA MET A 12 -18.77 -26.33 -0.48
C MET A 12 -19.74 -25.41 0.26
N LEU A 13 -19.58 -25.32 1.59
CA LEU A 13 -20.12 -24.28 2.48
C LEU A 13 -19.78 -24.67 3.93
N GLY A 14 -18.58 -24.25 4.34
CA GLY A 14 -18.05 -24.24 5.71
C GLY A 14 -16.75 -23.47 5.58
N GLY A 15 -16.72 -22.17 5.82
CA GLY A 15 -17.02 -21.58 7.12
C GLY A 15 -15.73 -21.68 7.94
N CYS A 16 -15.12 -20.53 8.26
CA CYS A 16 -13.91 -20.40 9.05
C CYS A 16 -14.06 -21.14 10.40
N ALA A 17 -13.75 -22.43 10.41
CA ALA A 17 -13.63 -23.28 11.58
C ALA A 17 -12.50 -24.28 11.30
N ALA A 18 -11.32 -23.74 11.02
CA ALA A 18 -10.07 -24.48 10.93
C ALA A 18 -8.91 -23.55 11.30
N ILE A 19 -9.00 -22.95 12.48
CA ILE A 19 -7.82 -22.47 13.22
C ILE A 19 -7.89 -23.12 14.61
N GLU A 20 -7.87 -24.45 14.61
CA GLU A 20 -7.46 -25.20 15.79
C GLU A 20 -6.51 -26.28 15.30
N GLY A 21 -5.25 -26.15 15.70
CA GLY A 21 -4.25 -27.20 15.67
C GLY A 21 -3.88 -27.73 14.28
N ASN A 22 -2.99 -27.03 13.58
CA ASN A 22 -2.02 -27.74 12.77
C ASN A 22 -0.62 -27.21 13.10
N GLU A 23 0.23 -28.14 13.53
CA GLU A 23 1.61 -27.92 13.88
C GLU A 23 2.35 -27.20 12.74
N SER A 24 3.05 -26.14 13.13
CA SER A 24 4.27 -25.67 12.48
C SER A 24 4.14 -25.32 11.00
N ALA A 25 3.47 -24.20 10.71
CA ALA A 25 4.06 -23.30 9.70
C ALA A 25 5.56 -23.14 10.06
N PRO A 26 6.50 -23.23 9.11
CA PRO A 26 7.90 -23.03 9.43
C PRO A 26 8.00 -21.67 10.11
N VAL A 27 8.33 -21.67 11.40
CA VAL A 27 8.68 -20.47 12.13
C VAL A 27 9.90 -19.97 11.39
N ILE A 28 9.71 -18.95 10.56
CA ILE A 28 10.82 -18.17 10.02
C ILE A 28 11.59 -17.76 11.28
N PRO A 29 12.84 -18.20 11.46
CA PRO A 29 13.61 -17.81 12.63
C PRO A 29 13.64 -16.29 12.62
N VAL A 30 12.93 -15.67 13.56
CA VAL A 30 13.19 -14.27 13.86
C VAL A 30 14.58 -14.32 14.47
N GLU A 31 15.60 -13.96 13.70
CA GLU A 31 16.93 -13.72 14.25
C GLU A 31 16.73 -12.69 15.36
N GLU A 32 16.78 -13.16 16.60
CA GLU A 32 16.76 -12.29 17.75
C GLU A 32 18.03 -11.46 17.66
N ASN A 33 17.87 -10.17 17.37
CA ASN A 33 18.99 -9.26 17.21
C ASN A 33 19.61 -9.04 18.61
N THR A 34 20.52 -9.93 18.98
CA THR A 34 21.11 -10.06 20.33
C THR A 34 22.17 -9.00 20.63
N VAL A 35 22.44 -8.09 19.69
CA VAL A 35 23.37 -6.99 19.87
C VAL A 35 22.68 -5.88 20.67
N ALA A 36 23.08 -5.72 21.93
CA ALA A 36 22.64 -4.58 22.73
C ALA A 36 23.06 -3.26 22.05
N PRO A 37 22.19 -2.23 22.03
CA PRO A 37 22.54 -0.92 21.50
C PRO A 37 23.82 -0.40 22.18
N GLN A 38 24.83 -0.07 21.39
CA GLN A 38 26.08 0.49 21.91
C GLN A 38 25.99 2.01 21.93
N LEU A 39 26.49 2.63 22.99
CA LEU A 39 26.66 4.07 23.05
C LEU A 39 27.78 4.46 22.10
N VAL A 40 27.44 5.15 21.02
CA VAL A 40 28.41 5.83 20.15
C VAL A 40 28.65 7.21 20.76
N GLU A 41 29.90 7.55 21.10
CA GLU A 41 30.23 8.90 21.59
C GLU A 41 29.83 9.94 20.53
N SER A 42 29.09 10.97 20.96
CA SER A 42 28.31 11.85 20.09
C SER A 42 29.11 12.77 19.18
N ASP A 43 30.42 12.89 19.40
CA ASP A 43 31.24 13.94 18.80
C ASP A 43 31.56 13.70 17.30
N SER A 44 31.08 12.60 16.71
CA SER A 44 31.43 12.17 15.36
C SER A 44 30.26 11.97 14.38
N LEU A 45 29.00 12.13 14.77
CA LEU A 45 27.87 11.84 13.86
C LEU A 45 27.56 13.04 12.94
N CYS A 46 28.39 13.22 11.91
CA CYS A 46 28.18 14.20 10.85
C CYS A 46 27.37 13.60 9.68
N LEU A 47 26.51 14.40 9.07
CA LEU A 47 25.75 14.00 7.87
C LEU A 47 26.68 13.59 6.72
N VAL A 48 27.68 14.41 6.44
CA VAL A 48 28.69 14.22 5.39
C VAL A 48 30.08 14.41 5.99
N GLU A 49 31.13 13.89 5.33
CA GLU A 49 32.51 14.16 5.76
C GLU A 49 32.93 15.59 5.41
N LYS A 50 33.74 16.21 6.28
CA LYS A 50 34.18 17.62 6.14
C LYS A 50 35.02 17.88 4.90
N ASP A 51 35.71 16.86 4.41
CA ASP A 51 36.54 16.93 3.19
C ASP A 51 35.70 16.87 1.90
N THR A 52 34.48 16.33 2.00
CA THR A 52 33.56 16.15 0.88
C THR A 52 32.73 17.42 0.68
N GLU A 53 32.01 17.85 1.72
CA GLU A 53 31.19 19.07 1.70
C GLU A 53 31.08 19.66 3.11
N SER A 54 30.78 20.96 3.18
CA SER A 54 30.48 21.61 4.45
C SER A 54 29.33 22.60 4.35
N PHE A 55 28.41 22.52 5.31
CA PHE A 55 27.23 23.38 5.42
C PHE A 55 26.80 23.54 6.88
N GLU A 56 25.89 24.46 7.12
CA GLU A 56 25.41 24.80 8.46
C GLU A 56 24.75 23.58 9.13
N HIS A 57 25.01 23.37 10.42
CA HIS A 57 24.44 22.24 11.19
C HIS A 57 24.79 20.82 10.66
N GLN A 58 25.81 20.66 9.81
CA GLN A 58 26.24 19.36 9.25
C GLN A 58 26.44 18.25 10.29
N CYS A 59 26.95 18.59 11.48
CA CYS A 59 27.20 17.64 12.58
C CYS A 59 26.28 17.86 13.78
N ASP A 60 25.19 18.61 13.60
CA ASP A 60 24.22 18.92 14.64
C ASP A 60 22.99 18.04 14.45
N LEU A 61 23.04 16.81 14.97
CA LEU A 61 21.94 15.86 14.86
C LEU A 61 20.63 16.42 15.45
N LEU A 62 20.72 17.19 16.54
CA LEU A 62 19.55 17.78 17.19
C LEU A 62 18.85 18.79 16.29
N TYR A 63 19.59 19.56 15.51
CA TYR A 63 19.01 20.42 14.47
C TYR A 63 18.15 19.61 13.48
N TRP A 64 18.68 18.50 12.94
CA TRP A 64 17.97 17.69 11.95
C TRP A 64 16.76 16.96 12.53
N VAL A 65 16.88 16.43 13.75
CA VAL A 65 15.75 15.83 14.46
C VAL A 65 14.66 16.88 14.74
N ASN A 66 15.04 18.08 15.16
CA ASN A 66 14.09 19.17 15.37
C ASN A 66 13.40 19.59 14.06
N LEU A 67 14.14 19.67 12.95
CA LEU A 67 13.55 19.92 11.63
C LEU A 67 12.53 18.83 11.26
N TRP A 68 12.82 17.57 11.54
CA TRP A 68 11.90 16.47 11.30
C TRP A 68 10.63 16.57 12.17
N VAL A 69 10.77 16.86 13.47
CA VAL A 69 9.63 17.08 14.36
C VAL A 69 8.79 18.28 13.91
N GLN A 70 9.42 19.37 13.47
CA GLN A 70 8.72 20.53 12.92
C GLN A 70 7.98 20.19 11.64
N ALA A 71 8.59 19.39 10.76
CA ALA A 71 7.94 18.93 9.54
C ALA A 71 6.68 18.12 9.86
N ASP A 72 6.75 17.19 10.81
CA ASP A 72 5.59 16.36 11.20
C ASP A 72 4.43 17.19 11.78
N ASN A 73 4.75 18.26 12.51
CA ASN A 73 3.76 19.21 13.03
C ASN A 73 3.27 20.24 12.00
N THR A 74 3.78 20.21 10.76
CA THR A 74 3.45 21.19 9.72
C THR A 74 2.66 20.54 8.58
N ARG A 75 1.51 21.12 8.23
CA ARG A 75 0.66 20.60 7.15
C ARG A 75 1.36 20.64 5.80
N TRP A 76 1.07 19.65 4.95
CA TRP A 76 1.67 19.51 3.62
C TRP A 76 1.74 20.79 2.77
N PRO A 77 0.69 21.64 2.64
CA PRO A 77 0.76 22.81 1.78
C PRO A 77 1.89 23.78 2.16
N VAL A 78 2.11 23.97 3.47
CA VAL A 78 3.17 24.85 3.98
C VAL A 78 4.55 24.24 3.72
N ARG A 79 4.71 22.93 3.98
CA ARG A 79 5.96 22.21 3.68
C ARG A 79 6.30 22.21 2.20
N ARG A 80 5.31 22.02 1.33
CA ARG A 80 5.47 22.08 -0.12
C ARG A 80 5.99 23.43 -0.58
N ASP A 81 5.46 24.51 -0.02
CA ASP A 81 5.89 25.86 -0.37
C ASP A 81 7.31 26.13 0.15
N ALA A 82 7.66 25.62 1.35
CA ALA A 82 9.04 25.65 1.86
C ALA A 82 10.01 24.86 0.94
N ILE A 83 9.62 23.66 0.49
CA ILE A 83 10.38 22.84 -0.45
C ILE A 83 10.66 23.60 -1.76
N ALA A 84 9.69 24.38 -2.25
CA ALA A 84 9.84 25.15 -3.49
C ALA A 84 10.86 26.29 -3.39
N GLY A 85 11.12 26.79 -2.17
CA GLY A 85 12.14 27.82 -1.91
C GLY A 85 13.56 27.28 -1.75
N LEU A 86 13.74 25.96 -1.67
CA LEU A 86 15.03 25.32 -1.44
C LEU A 86 15.79 25.03 -2.74
N SER A 87 17.11 25.21 -2.73
CA SER A 87 17.99 24.95 -3.88
C SER A 87 18.30 23.46 -4.06
N ASP A 88 19.17 23.11 -5.01
CA ASP A 88 19.64 21.74 -5.24
C ASP A 88 20.99 21.43 -4.57
N SER A 89 21.39 22.22 -3.56
CA SER A 89 22.52 21.87 -2.69
C SER A 89 22.23 20.59 -1.90
N THR A 90 23.27 19.90 -1.41
CA THR A 90 23.11 18.69 -0.59
C THR A 90 22.32 18.97 0.68
N GLU A 91 22.64 20.06 1.38
CA GLU A 91 21.91 20.52 2.56
C GLU A 91 20.42 20.70 2.26
N ASP A 92 20.10 21.42 1.18
CA ASP A 92 18.72 21.70 0.80
C ASP A 92 17.99 20.45 0.33
N LYS A 93 18.67 19.52 -0.35
CA LYS A 93 18.10 18.20 -0.68
C LYS A 93 17.76 17.41 0.58
N ILE A 94 18.62 17.42 1.60
CA ILE A 94 18.33 16.77 2.90
C ILE A 94 17.12 17.42 3.57
N LYS A 95 17.02 18.76 3.58
CA LYS A 95 15.83 19.47 4.06
C LYS A 95 14.58 19.08 3.26
N LYS A 96 14.66 19.04 1.92
CA LYS A 96 13.56 18.64 1.03
C LYS A 96 13.08 17.21 1.34
N ILE A 97 14.00 16.28 1.61
CA ILE A 97 13.69 14.90 2.01
C ILE A 97 12.93 14.90 3.33
N ILE A 98 13.47 15.54 4.37
CA ILE A 98 12.85 15.59 5.72
C ILE A 98 11.46 16.22 5.65
N LEU A 99 11.31 17.33 4.93
CA LEU A 99 10.04 18.00 4.69
C LEU A 99 9.05 17.17 3.88
N SER A 100 9.44 16.01 3.34
CA SER A 100 8.57 15.09 2.61
C SER A 100 8.29 13.78 3.34
N LEU A 101 8.84 13.57 4.55
CA LEU A 101 8.62 12.36 5.34
C LEU A 101 7.23 12.24 5.97
N PRO A 102 6.61 13.31 6.52
CA PRO A 102 5.34 13.18 7.23
C PRO A 102 4.24 12.48 6.43
N VAL A 103 3.32 11.84 7.14
CA VAL A 103 2.32 10.91 6.59
C VAL A 103 1.32 11.56 5.63
N ASP A 104 1.01 12.85 5.79
CA ASP A 104 0.09 13.59 4.91
C ASP A 104 0.75 14.04 3.58
N THR A 105 2.00 13.65 3.34
CA THR A 105 2.72 13.92 2.09
C THR A 105 2.17 13.05 0.96
N PRO A 106 1.72 13.64 -0.18
CA PRO A 106 1.20 12.87 -1.30
C PRO A 106 2.24 11.93 -1.94
N TYR A 107 1.78 10.79 -2.46
CA TYR A 107 2.58 9.78 -3.17
C TYR A 107 3.67 10.35 -4.10
N GLN A 108 3.30 11.26 -5.00
CA GLN A 108 4.22 11.82 -6.00
C GLN A 108 5.35 12.65 -5.36
N SER A 109 5.07 13.33 -4.25
CA SER A 109 6.07 14.07 -3.49
C SER A 109 7.00 13.13 -2.73
N ARG A 110 6.47 12.03 -2.16
CA ARG A 110 7.26 10.99 -1.50
C ARG A 110 8.19 10.27 -2.49
N LEU A 111 7.70 10.00 -3.70
CA LEU A 111 8.53 9.46 -4.79
C LEU A 111 9.65 10.43 -5.21
N ARG A 112 9.37 11.73 -5.27
CA ARG A 112 10.40 12.75 -5.51
C ARG A 112 11.44 12.80 -4.40
N ALA A 113 11.03 12.61 -3.15
CA ALA A 113 11.96 12.53 -2.03
C ALA A 113 12.93 11.35 -2.15
N ARG A 114 12.48 10.18 -2.63
CA ARG A 114 13.38 9.06 -2.95
C ARG A 114 14.43 9.41 -4.00
N HIS A 115 14.07 10.23 -4.98
CA HIS A 115 15.02 10.71 -5.98
C HIS A 115 16.11 11.57 -5.34
N TRP A 116 15.73 12.60 -4.56
CA TRP A 116 16.72 13.40 -3.82
C TRP A 116 17.58 12.57 -2.89
N LEU A 117 16.99 11.56 -2.25
CA LEU A 117 17.70 10.67 -1.35
C LEU A 117 18.78 9.86 -2.08
N THR A 118 18.48 9.39 -3.29
CA THR A 118 19.45 8.71 -4.16
C THR A 118 20.60 9.62 -4.53
N GLU A 119 20.35 10.91 -4.76
CA GLU A 119 21.36 11.89 -5.13
C GLU A 119 22.30 12.29 -3.97
N VAL A 120 21.82 12.22 -2.72
CA VAL A 120 22.63 12.58 -1.54
C VAL A 120 23.27 11.36 -0.87
N LYS A 121 22.77 10.15 -1.13
CA LYS A 121 23.19 8.91 -0.44
C LYS A 121 24.70 8.73 -0.41
N ASP A 122 25.37 8.88 -1.54
CA ASP A 122 26.81 8.62 -1.67
C ASP A 122 27.68 9.69 -1.01
N LYS A 123 27.08 10.81 -0.59
CA LYS A 123 27.75 11.88 0.16
C LYS A 123 27.66 11.69 1.66
N LEU A 124 26.73 10.86 2.12
CA LEU A 124 26.50 10.63 3.54
C LEU A 124 27.60 9.76 4.13
N THR A 125 27.95 10.01 5.40
CA THR A 125 28.85 9.13 6.15
C THR A 125 28.24 7.72 6.28
N PRO A 126 29.04 6.65 6.46
CA PRO A 126 28.52 5.28 6.55
C PRO A 126 27.45 5.09 7.64
N ASP A 127 27.63 5.71 8.80
CA ASP A 127 26.67 5.66 9.90
C ASP A 127 25.35 6.34 9.52
N MET A 128 25.43 7.47 8.82
CA MET A 128 24.26 8.20 8.34
C MET A 128 23.54 7.49 7.20
N GLN A 129 24.26 6.78 6.33
CA GLN A 129 23.63 5.91 5.33
C GLN A 129 22.80 4.80 6.01
N THR A 130 23.33 4.23 7.10
CA THR A 130 22.62 3.21 7.89
C THR A 130 21.39 3.81 8.57
N LEU A 131 21.53 4.97 9.21
CA LEU A 131 20.42 5.69 9.84
C LEU A 131 19.31 5.99 8.83
N VAL A 132 19.68 6.52 7.67
CA VAL A 132 18.77 6.82 6.56
C VAL A 132 18.09 5.56 6.05
N ALA A 133 18.82 4.44 5.92
CA ALA A 133 18.23 3.18 5.50
C ALA A 133 17.11 2.73 6.45
N THR A 134 17.34 2.82 7.76
CA THR A 134 16.42 2.35 8.79
C THR A 134 15.24 3.30 9.02
N ILE A 135 15.51 4.61 9.17
CA ILE A 135 14.51 5.57 9.66
C ILE A 135 13.82 6.32 8.52
N VAL A 136 14.45 6.40 7.35
CA VAL A 136 13.92 7.16 6.21
C VAL A 136 13.46 6.23 5.09
N ASN A 137 14.32 5.34 4.59
CA ASN A 137 14.02 4.49 3.44
C ASN A 137 12.96 3.45 3.74
N ALA A 138 13.20 2.57 4.72
CA ALA A 138 12.30 1.47 5.04
C ALA A 138 10.83 1.92 5.23
N PRO A 139 10.51 2.92 6.09
CA PRO A 139 9.12 3.34 6.26
C PRO A 139 8.54 4.06 5.03
N ASN A 140 9.34 4.80 4.26
CA ASN A 140 8.85 5.43 3.03
C ASN A 140 8.53 4.41 1.96
N ASP A 141 9.37 3.38 1.81
CA ASP A 141 9.18 2.33 0.81
C ASP A 141 7.92 1.53 1.12
N GLU A 142 7.72 1.14 2.38
CA GLU A 142 6.48 0.48 2.84
C GLU A 142 5.24 1.35 2.56
N MET A 143 5.30 2.65 2.88
CA MET A 143 4.19 3.57 2.64
C MET A 143 3.88 3.75 1.14
N LEU A 144 4.89 3.82 0.28
CA LEU A 144 4.68 3.87 -1.18
C LEU A 144 4.04 2.58 -1.69
N GLU A 145 4.47 1.42 -1.20
CA GLU A 145 3.88 0.13 -1.56
C GLU A 145 2.40 0.08 -1.14
N LEU A 146 2.07 0.46 0.09
CA LEU A 146 0.70 0.51 0.61
C LEU A 146 -0.18 1.48 -0.18
N GLU A 147 0.30 2.69 -0.45
CA GLU A 147 -0.41 3.67 -1.27
C GLU A 147 -0.68 3.13 -2.69
N SER A 148 0.31 2.45 -3.29
CA SER A 148 0.15 1.84 -4.62
C SER A 148 -0.87 0.70 -4.62
N ALA A 149 -0.84 -0.17 -3.59
CA ALA A 149 -1.77 -1.27 -3.44
C ALA A 149 -3.20 -0.77 -3.23
N MET A 150 -3.37 0.30 -2.44
CA MET A 150 -4.66 0.94 -2.20
C MET A 150 -5.27 1.50 -3.49
N VAL A 151 -4.46 2.15 -4.33
CA VAL A 151 -4.92 2.66 -5.64
C VAL A 151 -5.41 1.52 -6.55
N ILE A 152 -4.67 0.41 -6.59
CA ILE A 152 -5.05 -0.78 -7.36
C ILE A 152 -6.35 -1.38 -6.81
N LEU A 153 -6.46 -1.52 -5.49
CA LEU A 153 -7.65 -2.06 -4.84
C LEU A 153 -8.90 -1.23 -5.13
N ASN A 154 -8.79 0.10 -5.03
CA ASN A 154 -9.89 1.02 -5.34
C ASN A 154 -10.34 0.89 -6.80
N ARG A 155 -9.37 0.74 -7.73
CA ARG A 155 -9.68 0.49 -9.14
C ARG A 155 -10.43 -0.81 -9.33
N VAL A 156 -9.95 -1.91 -8.73
CA VAL A 156 -10.60 -3.22 -8.80
C VAL A 156 -12.01 -3.17 -8.23
N ASN A 157 -12.21 -2.53 -7.08
CA ASN A 157 -13.53 -2.37 -6.47
C ASN A 157 -14.48 -1.60 -7.40
N THR A 158 -14.01 -0.49 -7.99
CA THR A 158 -14.81 0.29 -8.96
C THR A 158 -15.18 -0.54 -10.18
N ASP A 159 -14.26 -1.35 -10.71
CA ASP A 159 -14.53 -2.20 -11.86
C ASP A 159 -15.49 -3.34 -11.52
N LYS A 160 -15.39 -3.90 -10.31
CA LYS A 160 -16.32 -4.92 -9.81
C LYS A 160 -17.73 -4.38 -9.62
N GLU A 161 -17.86 -3.18 -9.06
CA GLU A 161 -19.15 -2.50 -8.90
C GLU A 161 -19.83 -2.30 -10.26
N LYS A 162 -19.09 -1.85 -11.28
CA LYS A 162 -19.61 -1.75 -12.66
C LYS A 162 -20.03 -3.10 -13.23
N GLN A 163 -19.25 -4.16 -13.00
CA GLN A 163 -19.60 -5.52 -13.45
C GLN A 163 -20.90 -6.02 -12.81
N LEU A 164 -21.08 -5.78 -11.51
CA LEU A 164 -22.31 -6.15 -10.80
C LEU A 164 -23.52 -5.41 -11.37
N GLN A 165 -23.43 -4.09 -11.57
CA GLN A 165 -24.51 -3.31 -12.16
C GLN A 165 -24.89 -3.79 -13.58
N MET A 166 -23.92 -4.21 -14.39
CA MET A 166 -24.20 -4.79 -15.71
C MET A 166 -24.88 -6.15 -15.60
N LEU A 167 -24.42 -7.00 -14.68
CA LEU A 167 -24.99 -8.33 -14.48
C LEU A 167 -26.43 -8.25 -13.94
N GLU A 168 -26.71 -7.33 -13.02
CA GLU A 168 -28.06 -7.05 -12.52
C GLU A 168 -29.01 -6.64 -13.64
N LYS A 169 -28.58 -5.75 -14.54
CA LYS A 169 -29.37 -5.35 -15.71
C LYS A 169 -29.64 -6.51 -16.67
N GLU A 170 -28.65 -7.36 -16.92
CA GLU A 170 -28.83 -8.54 -17.77
C GLU A 170 -29.79 -9.54 -17.12
N LEU A 171 -29.69 -9.76 -15.80
CA LEU A 171 -30.59 -10.63 -15.05
C LEU A 171 -32.03 -10.12 -15.09
N GLU A 172 -32.25 -8.80 -14.92
CA GLU A 172 -33.57 -8.19 -15.06
C GLU A 172 -34.13 -8.39 -16.48
N SER A 173 -33.30 -8.19 -17.50
CA SER A 173 -33.67 -8.42 -18.91
C SER A 173 -34.06 -9.88 -19.18
N GLN A 174 -33.29 -10.84 -18.67
CA GLN A 174 -33.58 -12.27 -18.80
C GLN A 174 -34.85 -12.67 -18.05
N THR A 175 -35.07 -12.12 -16.85
CA THR A 175 -36.31 -12.34 -16.09
C THR A 175 -37.53 -11.87 -16.88
N LYS A 176 -37.48 -10.68 -17.48
CA LYS A 176 -38.56 -10.17 -18.35
C LYS A 176 -38.81 -11.08 -19.55
N LYS A 177 -37.76 -11.55 -20.23
CA LYS A 177 -37.89 -12.49 -21.34
C LYS A 177 -38.55 -13.81 -20.91
N MET A 178 -38.19 -14.35 -19.75
CA MET A 178 -38.83 -15.55 -19.21
C MET A 178 -40.31 -15.33 -18.92
N GLU A 179 -40.67 -14.20 -18.30
CA GLU A 179 -42.07 -13.85 -18.06
C GLU A 179 -42.88 -13.72 -19.36
N GLU A 180 -42.29 -13.13 -20.40
CA GLU A 180 -42.93 -13.03 -21.72
C GLU A 180 -43.16 -14.41 -22.34
N LEU A 181 -42.16 -15.30 -22.30
CA LEU A 181 -42.29 -16.67 -22.81
C LEU A 181 -43.38 -17.45 -22.06
N LEU A 182 -43.46 -17.32 -20.73
CA LEU A 182 -44.51 -17.94 -19.92
C LEU A 182 -45.91 -17.44 -20.30
N LYS A 183 -46.05 -16.13 -20.55
CA LYS A 183 -47.33 -15.56 -21.04
C LYS A 183 -47.71 -16.13 -22.40
N VAL A 184 -46.75 -16.24 -23.33
CA VAL A 184 -46.98 -16.85 -24.64
C VAL A 184 -47.41 -18.31 -24.50
N GLU A 185 -46.75 -19.10 -23.67
CA GLU A 185 -47.12 -20.49 -23.40
C GLU A 185 -48.54 -20.60 -22.83
N ALA A 186 -48.88 -19.80 -21.82
CA ALA A 186 -50.22 -19.78 -21.24
C ALA A 186 -51.29 -19.46 -22.28
N THR A 187 -51.06 -18.46 -23.14
CA THR A 187 -52.01 -18.11 -24.22
C THR A 187 -52.14 -19.22 -25.26
N LEU A 188 -51.05 -19.93 -25.58
CA LEU A 188 -51.08 -21.08 -26.49
C LEU A 188 -51.84 -22.26 -25.88
N MET A 189 -51.63 -22.56 -24.60
CA MET A 189 -52.37 -23.60 -23.89
C MET A 189 -53.88 -23.31 -23.87
N ASP A 190 -54.27 -22.07 -23.56
CA ASP A 190 -55.68 -21.66 -23.57
C ASP A 190 -56.29 -21.75 -24.97
N LYS A 191 -55.55 -21.31 -26.00
CA LYS A 191 -55.98 -21.44 -27.40
C LYS A 191 -56.15 -22.91 -27.78
N ASN A 192 -55.19 -23.77 -27.44
CA ASN A 192 -55.25 -25.20 -27.76
C ASN A 192 -56.45 -25.88 -27.06
N ARG A 193 -56.72 -25.51 -25.78
CA ARG A 193 -57.88 -26.00 -25.02
C ARG A 193 -59.23 -25.53 -25.60
N SER A 194 -59.27 -24.34 -26.20
CA SER A 194 -60.46 -23.82 -26.87
C SER A 194 -60.72 -24.46 -28.25
N THR A 195 -59.70 -25.05 -28.87
CA THR A 195 -59.79 -25.67 -30.21
C THR A 195 -60.18 -27.17 -30.12
N GLN A 196 -60.10 -27.77 -28.93
CA GLN A 196 -60.48 -29.17 -28.66
C GLN A 196 -61.90 -29.33 -28.06
N ARG A 197 -62.67 -28.24 -27.97
CA ARG A 197 -64.12 -28.26 -27.66
C ARG A 197 -64.91 -27.93 -28.90
#